data_AF-A0A7S2LL90-F1
#
_entry.id   AF-A0A7S2LL90-F1
#
_cell.length_a   1.000
_cell.length_b   1.000
_cell.length_c   1.000
_cell.angle_alpha   90.00
_cell.angle_beta   90.00
_cell.angle_gamma   90.00
#
_symmetry.space_group_name_H-M   'P 1'
#
loop_
_entity.id
_entity.type
_entity.pdbx_description
1 polymer ?
#
loop_
_entity_poly.entity_id
_entity_poly.type
_entity_poly.pdbx_seq_one_letter_code
_entity_poly.pdbx_strand_id
1 'polypeptide(L)'
;EDDNPFASLSESVSFSRLDASDDKIFYAEPRFVEHVDQQAVDSMTSYVSDSLLQNGDSVLDLCSSWTSHITPGKLDLKRVAGLGMNAKELEANKALTEWAVQDLNENKNVKLPYEND
;
A
#
# COMPACT_ATOMS: atom_id res chain seq x y z
N GLU A 1 -4.33 -14.40 -28.16
CA GLU A 1 -3.57 -13.18 -28.51
C GLU A 1 -4.48 -11.96 -28.70
N ASP A 2 -5.81 -12.11 -28.67
CA ASP A 2 -6.78 -11.03 -28.92
C ASP A 2 -7.16 -10.15 -27.71
N ASP A 3 -6.65 -10.45 -26.50
CA ASP A 3 -6.99 -9.72 -25.26
C ASP A 3 -5.96 -8.64 -24.88
N ASN A 4 -5.09 -8.23 -25.80
CA ASN A 4 -4.17 -7.13 -25.53
C ASN A 4 -4.77 -5.79 -26.00
N PRO A 5 -5.42 -5.00 -25.13
CA PRO A 5 -6.01 -3.71 -25.51
C PRO A 5 -4.97 -2.67 -25.94
N PHE A 6 -3.68 -2.96 -25.76
CA PHE A 6 -2.57 -2.08 -26.11
C PHE A 6 -1.99 -2.36 -27.50
N ALA A 7 -2.42 -3.43 -28.20
CA ALA A 7 -1.84 -3.84 -29.48
C ALA A 7 -2.06 -2.83 -30.62
N SER A 8 -3.00 -1.90 -30.49
CA SER A 8 -3.35 -0.89 -31.50
C SER A 8 -3.16 0.56 -31.06
N LEU A 9 -2.61 0.80 -29.86
CA LEU A 9 -2.41 2.15 -29.35
C LEU A 9 -1.15 2.79 -29.94
N SER A 10 -1.22 4.07 -30.30
CA SER A 10 -0.03 4.84 -30.68
C SER A 10 0.91 4.97 -29.49
N GLU A 11 2.23 5.09 -29.73
CA GLU A 11 3.26 5.24 -28.69
C GLU A 11 2.93 6.33 -27.65
N SER A 12 2.22 7.39 -28.07
CA SER A 12 1.78 8.50 -27.21
C SER A 12 0.69 8.14 -26.21
N VAL A 13 -0.06 7.04 -26.40
CA VAL A 13 -1.21 6.66 -25.57
C VAL A 13 -0.94 5.36 -24.79
N SER A 14 0.10 4.59 -25.14
CA SER A 14 0.43 3.31 -24.50
C SER A 14 0.65 3.39 -22.98
N PHE A 15 1.00 4.56 -22.44
CA PHE A 15 1.20 4.79 -20.99
C PHE A 15 0.08 5.61 -20.34
N SER A 16 -1.00 5.90 -21.06
CA SER A 16 -2.17 6.57 -20.48
C SER A 16 -2.97 5.61 -19.61
N ARG A 17 -3.63 6.12 -18.57
CA ARG A 17 -4.54 5.31 -17.76
C ARG A 17 -5.69 4.81 -18.64
N LEU A 18 -6.03 3.52 -18.52
CA LEU A 18 -7.24 2.97 -19.15
C LEU A 18 -8.51 3.54 -18.49
N ASP A 19 -8.43 3.82 -17.19
CA ASP A 19 -9.47 4.47 -16.41
C ASP A 19 -8.92 5.75 -15.75
N ALA A 20 -9.57 6.88 -16.03
CA ALA A 20 -9.21 8.18 -15.49
C ALA A 20 -10.17 8.64 -14.37
N SER A 21 -11.02 7.74 -13.86
CA SER A 21 -11.88 8.01 -12.71
C SER A 21 -11.05 8.28 -11.44
N ASP A 22 -11.68 8.96 -10.47
CA ASP A 22 -11.04 9.28 -9.19
C ASP A 22 -10.86 7.99 -8.37
N ASP A 23 -9.62 7.73 -7.92
CA ASP A 23 -9.26 6.54 -7.15
C ASP A 23 -10.12 6.42 -5.87
N LYS A 24 -10.61 7.54 -5.31
CA LYS A 24 -11.51 7.54 -4.14
C LYS A 24 -12.78 6.72 -4.36
N ILE A 25 -13.25 6.61 -5.60
CA ILE A 25 -14.42 5.78 -5.95
C ILE A 25 -14.09 4.31 -5.73
N PHE A 26 -12.90 3.88 -6.15
CA PHE A 26 -12.45 2.50 -6.02
C PHE A 26 -12.22 2.08 -4.56
N TYR A 27 -11.68 2.99 -3.75
CA TYR A 27 -11.35 2.77 -2.33
C TYR A 27 -12.46 3.14 -1.35
N ALA A 28 -13.66 3.53 -1.83
CA ALA A 28 -14.78 3.93 -0.97
C ALA A 28 -15.24 2.82 -0.01
N GLU A 29 -15.22 1.57 -0.47
CA GLU A 29 -15.57 0.40 0.32
C GLU A 29 -14.31 -0.39 0.73
N PRO A 30 -14.19 -0.80 2.00
CA PRO A 30 -13.05 -1.57 2.47
C PRO A 30 -13.03 -2.97 1.87
N ARG A 31 -11.84 -3.50 1.67
CA ARG A 31 -11.58 -4.83 1.14
C ARG A 31 -10.61 -5.57 2.05
N PHE A 32 -11.17 -6.40 2.91
CA PHE A 32 -10.41 -7.29 3.79
C PHE A 32 -10.02 -8.58 3.06
N VAL A 33 -9.27 -8.43 1.98
CA VAL A 33 -8.78 -9.56 1.16
C VAL A 33 -7.31 -9.36 0.83
N GLU A 34 -6.65 -10.47 0.56
CA GLU A 34 -5.35 -10.46 -0.11
C GLU A 34 -5.58 -10.48 -1.62
N HIS A 35 -4.89 -9.61 -2.35
CA HIS A 35 -4.98 -9.54 -3.81
C HIS A 35 -4.00 -10.47 -4.52
N VAL A 36 -3.09 -11.08 -3.77
CA VAL A 36 -2.10 -12.07 -4.23
C VAL A 36 -2.33 -13.41 -3.53
N ASP A 37 -1.71 -14.47 -4.01
CA ASP A 37 -1.84 -15.78 -3.39
C ASP A 37 -1.14 -15.84 -2.02
N GLN A 38 -1.56 -16.79 -1.19
CA GLN A 38 -1.05 -16.93 0.18
C GLN A 38 0.46 -17.17 0.25
N GLN A 39 1.05 -17.89 -0.71
CA GLN A 39 2.49 -18.16 -0.69
C GLN A 39 3.30 -16.88 -0.94
N ALA A 40 2.81 -15.99 -1.80
CA ALA A 40 3.40 -14.67 -1.97
C ALA A 40 3.31 -13.84 -0.68
N VAL A 41 2.15 -13.82 -0.01
CA VAL A 41 1.96 -13.14 1.28
C VAL A 41 2.93 -13.67 2.33
N ASP A 42 3.05 -14.99 2.47
CA ASP A 42 3.91 -15.62 3.48
C ASP A 42 5.39 -15.35 3.21
N SER A 43 5.81 -15.41 1.94
CA SER A 43 7.19 -15.15 1.53
C SER A 43 7.59 -13.70 1.79
N MET A 44 6.73 -12.75 1.43
CA MET A 44 6.96 -11.32 1.70
C MET A 44 6.99 -11.03 3.19
N THR A 45 6.03 -11.59 3.94
CA THR A 45 5.96 -11.39 5.40
C THR A 45 7.20 -11.92 6.09
N SER A 46 7.66 -13.10 5.70
CA SER A 46 8.89 -13.71 6.24
C SER A 46 10.12 -12.87 5.88
N TYR A 47 10.23 -12.41 4.64
CA TYR A 47 11.37 -11.59 4.23
C TYR A 47 11.42 -10.26 5.01
N VAL A 48 10.31 -9.54 5.06
CA VAL A 48 10.21 -8.24 5.74
C VAL A 48 10.46 -8.41 7.25
N SER A 49 9.77 -9.36 7.88
CA SER A 49 9.80 -9.52 9.35
C SER A 49 11.05 -10.21 9.88
N ASP A 50 11.70 -11.07 9.08
CA ASP A 50 12.75 -11.97 9.59
C ASP A 50 14.14 -11.58 9.09
N SER A 51 14.21 -10.93 7.91
CA SER A 51 15.47 -10.65 7.24
C SER A 51 15.74 -9.15 7.06
N LEU A 52 14.70 -8.37 6.77
CA LEU A 52 14.88 -6.95 6.43
C LEU A 52 14.87 -6.05 7.67
N LEU A 53 13.83 -6.15 8.50
CA LEU A 53 13.62 -5.26 9.64
C LEU A 53 14.35 -5.74 10.90
N GLN A 54 14.69 -4.79 11.77
CA GLN A 54 15.34 -5.02 13.05
C GLN A 54 14.61 -4.29 14.18
N ASN A 55 14.85 -4.72 15.43
CA ASN A 55 14.33 -4.01 16.60
C ASN A 55 14.86 -2.56 16.62
N GLY A 56 13.97 -1.62 16.91
CA GLY A 56 14.28 -0.20 16.95
C GLY A 56 14.08 0.55 15.62
N ASP A 57 13.74 -0.14 14.54
CA ASP A 57 13.47 0.49 13.24
C ASP A 57 12.18 1.32 13.26
N SER A 58 12.10 2.26 12.33
CA SER A 58 10.89 3.03 12.03
C SER A 58 10.51 2.81 10.58
N VAL A 59 9.27 2.40 10.34
CA VAL A 59 8.77 1.98 9.03
C VAL A 59 7.70 2.94 8.54
N LEU A 60 7.80 3.31 7.27
CA LEU A 60 6.73 3.95 6.51
C LEU A 60 6.16 2.92 5.53
N ASP A 61 4.93 2.49 5.78
CA ASP A 61 4.19 1.56 4.91
C ASP A 61 3.29 2.36 3.96
N LEU A 62 3.71 2.45 2.69
CA LEU A 62 3.01 3.18 1.64
C LEU A 62 2.04 2.27 0.89
N CYS A 63 0.87 2.82 0.56
CA CYS A 63 -0.24 2.05 -0.02
C CYS A 63 -0.71 0.92 0.92
N SER A 64 -0.66 1.21 2.22
CA SER A 64 -1.05 0.29 3.29
C SER A 64 -2.54 -0.03 3.24
N SER A 65 -2.88 -1.21 3.77
CA SER A 65 -4.25 -1.69 3.90
C SER A 65 -4.43 -2.28 5.30
N TRP A 66 -5.26 -3.32 5.45
CA TRP A 66 -5.52 -4.02 6.70
C TRP A 66 -4.39 -4.95 7.17
N THR A 67 -3.31 -5.03 6.39
CA THR A 67 -2.07 -5.80 6.65
C THR A 67 -0.87 -5.10 6.01
N SER A 68 0.34 -5.30 6.57
CA SER A 68 1.60 -4.64 6.15
C SER A 68 2.74 -5.61 5.82
N HIS A 69 2.47 -6.92 5.71
CA HIS A 69 3.52 -7.95 5.64
C HIS A 69 4.55 -7.88 6.80
N ILE A 70 4.13 -7.34 7.94
CA ILE A 70 4.90 -7.29 9.18
C ILE A 70 4.17 -8.16 10.18
N THR A 71 4.85 -9.16 10.74
CA THR A 71 4.29 -10.03 11.78
C THR A 71 4.13 -9.23 13.08
N PRO A 72 2.91 -8.92 13.55
CA PRO A 72 2.72 -8.06 14.73
C PRO A 72 3.32 -8.70 15.99
N GLY A 73 4.03 -7.90 16.78
CA GLY A 73 4.65 -8.33 18.03
C GLY A 73 5.92 -9.18 17.88
N LYS A 74 6.41 -9.42 16.64
CA LYS A 74 7.67 -10.14 16.41
C LYS A 74 8.92 -9.27 16.65
N LEU A 75 8.84 -7.99 16.30
CA LEU A 75 9.90 -7.00 16.46
C LEU A 75 9.38 -5.84 17.31
N ASP A 76 10.27 -5.27 18.15
CA ASP A 76 10.04 -4.02 18.87
C ASP A 76 10.39 -2.84 17.97
N LEU A 77 9.48 -2.51 17.05
CA LEU A 77 9.62 -1.38 16.13
C LEU A 77 9.23 -0.07 16.85
N LYS A 78 10.00 1.00 16.65
CA LYS A 78 9.69 2.30 17.28
C LYS A 78 8.42 2.92 16.71
N ARG A 79 8.20 2.73 15.41
CA ARG A 79 7.11 3.35 14.66
C ARG A 79 6.82 2.55 13.41
N VAL A 80 5.54 2.36 13.10
CA VAL A 80 5.06 1.83 11.82
C VAL A 80 3.91 2.74 11.37
N ALA A 81 4.23 3.67 10.48
CA ALA A 81 3.28 4.65 9.97
C ALA A 81 2.70 4.17 8.65
N GLY A 82 1.39 3.91 8.62
CA GLY A 82 0.69 3.48 7.42
C GLY A 82 0.06 4.63 6.65
N LEU A 83 0.25 4.66 5.34
CA LEU A 83 -0.46 5.57 4.44
C LEU A 83 -1.29 4.74 3.45
N GLY A 84 -2.60 4.87 3.52
CA GLY A 84 -3.52 4.13 2.64
C GLY A 84 -4.72 4.96 2.21
N MET A 85 -5.64 4.30 1.52
CA MET A 85 -6.80 4.95 0.91
C MET A 85 -8.13 4.66 1.62
N ASN A 86 -8.14 3.71 2.57
CA ASN A 86 -9.34 3.33 3.29
C ASN A 86 -9.11 3.29 4.81
N ALA A 87 -9.83 4.14 5.56
CA ALA A 87 -9.67 4.25 7.01
C ALA A 87 -9.98 2.95 7.77
N LYS A 88 -10.99 2.18 7.33
CA LYS A 88 -11.39 0.94 8.00
C LYS A 88 -10.37 -0.17 7.81
N GLU A 89 -9.71 -0.20 6.65
CA GLU A 89 -8.59 -1.11 6.42
C GLU A 89 -7.42 -0.75 7.33
N LEU A 90 -6.98 0.50 7.31
CA LEU A 90 -5.86 0.98 8.14
C LEU A 90 -6.10 0.76 9.63
N GLU A 91 -7.31 1.02 10.13
CA GLU A 91 -7.68 0.78 11.52
C GLU A 91 -7.61 -0.71 11.92
N ALA A 92 -7.88 -1.63 10.99
CA ALA A 92 -7.82 -3.06 11.24
C ALA A 92 -6.38 -3.61 11.24
N ASN A 93 -5.40 -2.82 10.77
CA ASN A 93 -4.02 -3.26 10.63
C ASN A 93 -3.27 -3.24 11.95
N LYS A 94 -2.99 -4.43 12.48
CA LYS A 94 -2.35 -4.64 13.78
C LYS A 94 -0.86 -4.32 13.82
N ALA A 95 -0.23 -4.12 12.66
CA ALA A 95 1.19 -3.78 12.60
C ALA A 95 1.43 -2.27 12.75
N LEU A 96 0.43 -1.43 12.43
CA LEU A 96 0.56 0.02 12.42
C LEU A 96 0.53 0.60 13.84
N THR A 97 1.43 1.55 14.10
CA THR A 97 1.39 2.38 15.32
C THR A 97 0.57 3.65 15.11
N GLU A 98 0.50 4.11 13.86
CA GLU A 98 -0.30 5.25 13.42
C GLU A 98 -0.63 5.11 11.93
N TRP A 99 -1.63 5.86 11.47
CA TRP A 99 -1.99 5.86 10.06
C TRP A 99 -2.65 7.16 9.62
N ALA A 100 -2.58 7.42 8.31
CA ALA A 100 -3.30 8.51 7.66
C ALA A 100 -3.93 8.03 6.34
N VAL A 101 -5.11 8.57 6.03
CA VAL A 101 -5.75 8.36 4.73
C VAL A 101 -5.30 9.46 3.79
N GLN A 102 -4.63 9.09 2.69
CA GLN A 102 -4.19 10.05 1.69
C GLN A 102 -4.08 9.42 0.31
N ASP A 103 -4.62 10.12 -0.67
CA ASP A 103 -4.45 9.80 -2.07
C ASP A 103 -3.16 10.44 -2.61
N LEU A 104 -2.16 9.60 -2.90
CA LEU A 104 -0.90 10.03 -3.49
C LEU A 104 -1.04 10.42 -4.97
N ASN A 105 -2.13 10.01 -5.63
CA ASN A 105 -2.40 10.34 -7.03
C ASN A 105 -3.21 11.62 -7.22
N GLU A 106 -3.77 12.20 -6.15
CA GLU A 106 -4.68 13.36 -6.23
C GLU A 106 -4.02 14.57 -6.91
N ASN A 107 -2.74 14.83 -6.63
CA ASN A 107 -1.99 15.88 -7.31
C ASN A 107 -0.47 15.62 -7.34
N LYS A 108 0.23 16.21 -8.32
CA LYS A 108 1.68 16.03 -8.55
C LYS A 108 2.58 16.54 -7.42
N ASN A 109 2.06 17.36 -6.52
CA ASN A 109 2.80 18.00 -5.43
C ASN A 109 2.35 17.48 -4.06
N VAL A 110 1.71 16.30 -4.02
CA VAL A 110 1.28 15.69 -2.76
C VAL A 110 2.47 15.57 -1.81
N LYS A 111 2.25 15.94 -0.55
CA LYS A 111 3.23 15.82 0.52
C LYS A 111 2.76 14.77 1.50
N LEU A 112 3.69 13.96 2.00
CA LEU A 112 3.39 13.03 3.07
C LEU A 112 2.95 13.81 4.33
N PRO A 113 2.08 13.24 5.17
CA PRO A 113 1.49 13.93 6.32
C PRO A 113 2.42 13.92 7.54
N TYR A 114 3.73 13.88 7.31
CA TYR A 114 4.75 13.78 8.35
C TYR A 114 5.65 15.00 8.29
N GLU A 115 6.09 15.46 9.45
CA GLU A 115 7.05 16.56 9.55
C GLU A 115 8.40 16.13 8.97
N ASN A 116 9.15 17.10 8.44
CA ASN A 116 10.54 16.85 8.07
C ASN A 116 11.37 17.03 9.34
N ASP A 117 11.96 15.95 9.84
CA ASP A 117 12.99 16.00 10.89
C ASP A 117 14.31 16.58 10.37
#